data_AF-A0A2V2QP66-F1
#
_entry.id   AF-A0A2V2QP66-F1
#
_cell.length_a   1.000
_cell.length_b   1.000
_cell.length_c   1.000
_cell.angle_alpha   90.00
_cell.angle_beta   90.00
_cell.angle_gamma   90.00
#
_symmetry.space_group_name_H-M   'P 1'
#
loop_
_entity.id
_entity.type
_entity.pdbx_description
1 polymer ?
#
loop_
_entity_poly.entity_id
_entity_poly.type
_entity_poly.pdbx_seq_one_letter_code
_entity_poly.pdbx_strand_id
1 'polypeptide(L)' 'AGARWTVADADVQLRYDRDGRWWPYRRERGRWVPAGPADDDPASALAGLLSGAAAEA' A
#
# COMPACT_ATOMS: atom_id res chain seq x y z
N ALA A 1 11.91 -6.59 -13.17
CA ALA A 1 11.45 -5.20 -13.01
C ALA A 1 10.28 -5.23 -12.03
N GLY A 2 10.39 -4.57 -10.87
CA GLY A 2 9.30 -4.56 -9.88
C GLY A 2 8.11 -3.74 -10.38
N ALA A 3 6.89 -4.25 -10.22
CA ALA A 3 5.69 -3.50 -10.53
C ALA A 3 5.43 -2.48 -9.41
N ARG A 4 5.27 -1.21 -9.77
CA ARG A 4 4.89 -0.14 -8.83
C ARG A 4 3.63 0.53 -9.34
N TRP A 5 2.57 0.50 -8.53
CA TRP A 5 1.31 1.14 -8.85
C TRP A 5 1.06 2.27 -7.86
N THR A 6 0.84 3.49 -8.36
CA THR A 6 0.43 4.63 -7.54
C THR A 6 -1.01 4.95 -7.90
N VAL A 7 -1.87 5.06 -6.90
CA VAL A 7 -3.26 5.46 -7.10
C VAL A 7 -3.26 6.96 -7.36
N ALA A 8 -3.79 7.42 -8.49
CA ALA A 8 -3.66 8.83 -8.88
C ALA A 8 -4.47 9.78 -7.99
N ASP A 9 -5.58 9.28 -7.42
CA ASP A 9 -6.52 10.07 -6.60
C ASP A 9 -6.38 9.77 -5.09
N ALA A 10 -5.43 8.92 -4.72
CA ALA A 10 -5.17 8.60 -3.33
C ALA A 10 -3.67 8.72 -3.04
N ASP A 11 -3.32 9.18 -1.86
CA ASP A 11 -1.95 9.20 -1.36
C ASP A 11 -1.45 7.77 -1.03
N VAL A 12 -1.63 6.83 -1.96
CA VAL A 12 -1.42 5.40 -1.80
C VAL A 12 -0.59 4.84 -2.95
N GLN A 13 0.38 4.00 -2.60
CA GLN A 13 1.27 3.34 -3.54
C GLN A 13 1.46 1.87 -3.15
N LEU A 14 1.30 0.98 -4.12
CA LEU A 14 1.59 -0.43 -4.01
C LEU A 14 2.92 -0.74 -4.68
N ARG A 15 3.76 -1.51 -3.98
CA ARG A 15 5.08 -1.96 -4.49
C ARG A 15 5.16 -3.47 -4.48
N TYR A 16 5.43 -4.05 -5.64
CA TYR A 16 5.63 -5.49 -5.79
C TYR A 16 7.08 -5.88 -5.51
N ASP A 17 7.30 -6.77 -4.55
CA ASP A 17 8.63 -7.32 -4.24
C ASP A 17 8.96 -8.56 -5.09
N ARG A 18 10.21 -9.01 -5.05
CA ARG A 18 10.70 -10.22 -5.71
C ARG A 18 10.01 -11.49 -5.21
N ASP A 19 9.54 -11.47 -3.96
CA ASP A 19 8.83 -12.58 -3.31
C ASP A 19 7.37 -12.69 -3.75
N GLY A 20 6.92 -11.82 -4.66
CA GLY A 20 5.58 -11.85 -5.20
C GLY A 20 4.52 -11.19 -4.33
N ARG A 21 4.94 -10.32 -3.39
CA ARG A 21 4.05 -9.65 -2.44
C ARG A 21 3.92 -8.16 -2.75
N TRP A 22 2.72 -7.65 -2.58
CA TRP A 22 2.37 -6.24 -2.69
C TRP A 22 2.44 -5.56 -1.33
N TRP A 23 3.34 -4.59 -1.24
CA TRP A 23 3.49 -3.75 -0.06
C TRP A 23 2.67 -2.47 -0.21
N PRO A 24 1.71 -2.21 0.70
CA PRO A 24 0.95 -0.99 0.71
C PRO A 24 1.72 0.13 1.42
N TYR A 25 1.85 1.26 0.73
CA TYR A 25 2.44 2.49 1.24
C TYR A 25 1.41 3.62 1.18
N ARG A 26 1.35 4.44 2.23
CA ARG A 26 0.64 5.72 2.21
C ARG A 26 1.63 6.88 2.24
N ARG A 27 1.25 8.02 1.69
CA ARG A 27 2.05 9.25 1.76
C ARG A 27 1.61 10.05 2.97
N GLU A 28 2.46 10.07 3.99
CA GLU A 28 2.28 10.90 5.19
C GLU A 28 3.34 11.97 5.23
N ARG A 29 2.92 13.23 5.35
CA ARG A 29 3.83 14.41 5.42
C ARG A 29 4.86 14.44 4.29
N GLY A 30 4.45 14.02 3.08
CA GLY A 30 5.31 13.96 1.90
C GLY A 30 6.22 12.73 1.82
N ARG A 31 6.19 11.81 2.79
CA ARG A 31 6.98 10.59 2.82
C ARG A 31 6.10 9.35 2.64
N TRP A 32 6.56 8.41 1.83
CA TRP A 32 5.93 7.09 1.70
C TRP A 32 6.29 6.24 2.93
N VAL A 33 5.30 5.85 3.70
CA VAL A 33 5.45 4.96 4.85
C VAL A 33 4.65 3.67 4.62
N PRO A 34 5.17 2.50 5.03
CA PRO A 34 4.41 1.26 4.95
C PRO A 34 3.18 1.37 5.87
N ALA A 35 2.01 1.10 5.32
CA ALA A 35 0.73 1.27 6.03
C ALA A 35 0.02 -0.05 6.35
N GLY A 36 0.68 -1.19 6.11
CA GLY A 36 0.12 -2.49 6.41
C GLY A 36 1.07 -3.64 6.08
N PRO A 37 0.63 -4.87 6.40
CA PRO A 37 1.31 -6.08 5.95
C PRO A 37 1.30 -6.16 4.41
N ALA A 38 2.22 -6.96 3.87
CA ALA A 38 2.25 -7.25 2.44
C ALA A 38 1.36 -8.45 2.14
N ASP A 39 0.54 -8.33 1.10
CA ASP A 39 -0.33 -9.40 0.61
C ASP A 39 0.02 -9.77 -0.82
N ASP A 40 -0.24 -11.01 -1.20
CA ASP A 40 -0.09 -11.50 -2.58
C ASP A 40 -1.16 -10.91 -3.53
N ASP A 41 -2.32 -10.55 -3.01
CA ASP A 41 -3.39 -9.89 -3.76
C ASP A 41 -3.35 -8.35 -3.60
N PRO A 42 -3.30 -7.59 -4.71
CA PRO A 42 -3.20 -6.13 -4.66
C PRO A 42 -4.47 -5.47 -4.10
N ALA A 43 -5.65 -6.06 -4.27
CA ALA A 43 -6.90 -5.52 -3.73
C ALA A 43 -6.96 -5.71 -2.20
N SER A 44 -6.46 -6.85 -1.69
CA SER A 44 -6.35 -7.14 -0.26
C SER A 44 -5.32 -6.24 0.42
N ALA A 45 -4.14 -6.06 -0.20
CA ALA A 45 -3.13 -5.11 0.28
C ALA A 45 -3.69 -3.67 0.36
N LEU A 46 -4.51 -3.27 -0.63
CA LEU A 46 -5.16 -1.96 -0.65
C LEU A 46 -6.29 -1.87 0.38
N ALA A 47 -7.13 -2.90 0.51
CA ALA A 47 -8.21 -2.96 1.49
C ALA A 47 -7.68 -2.92 2.92
N GLY A 48 -6.56 -3.59 3.20
CA GLY A 48 -5.86 -3.50 4.49
C GLY A 48 -5.42 -2.06 4.80
N LEU A 49 -4.95 -1.33 3.79
CA LEU A 49 -4.59 0.08 3.93
C LEU A 49 -5.81 1.00 4.13
N LEU A 50 -6.91 0.76 3.40
CA LEU A 50 -8.16 1.51 3.55
C LEU A 50 -8.88 1.21 4.86
N SER A 51 -8.79 -0.03 5.36
CA SER A 51 -9.38 -0.46 6.63
C SER A 51 -8.53 -0.02 7.83
N GLY A 52 -7.20 -0.01 7.69
CA GLY A 52 -6.29 0.51 8.72
C GLY A 52 -6.36 2.02 8.90
N ALA A 53 -6.81 2.76 7.88
CA ALA A 53 -7.13 4.19 8.00
C ALA A 53 -8.32 4.47 8.93
N ALA A 54 -9.20 3.49 9.17
CA ALA A 54 -10.32 3.60 10.11
C ALA A 54 -9.94 3.22 11.56
N ALA A 55 -8.75 2.63 11.78
CA ALA A 55 -8.35 2.09 13.09
C ALA A 55 -7.46 3.03 13.92
N GLU A 56 -7.28 4.28 13.50
CA GLU A 56 -6.68 5.33 14.32
C GLU A 56 -7.67 6.49 14.46
N ALA A 57 -8.59 6.35 15.42
CA ALA A 57 -9.45 7.40 15.97
C ALA A 57 -9.34 7.39 17.49
#